data_AF-A0A176TBG5-F1
#
_entry.id   AF-A0A176TBG5-F1
#
_cell.length_a   1.000
_cell.length_b   1.000
_cell.length_c   1.000
_cell.angle_alpha   90.00
_cell.angle_beta   90.00
_cell.angle_gamma   90.00
#
_symmetry.space_group_name_H-M   'P 1'
#
loop_
_entity.id
_entity.type
_entity.pdbx_description
1 polymer ?
#
loop_
_entity_poly.entity_id
_entity_poly.type
_entity_poly.pdbx_seq_one_letter_code
_entity_poly.pdbx_strand_id
1 'polypeptide(L)'
;MKKMPADNNKDNRFELLRDLLLADDREKFDSLSEEIILREKLSKRVAPLVDEKITDLRNNFSRDFGDTITETIKVQIRDSQDEVVEALYPIMGKMVKKFIVAEITKLSDSINKTIKEKFSIQQILKRFFKGKRNDAGIVLEGVFEFVIEEVFIIEKESGLLSGNYSRGSVVDKDMISGMLTAIKSFAEDAFSKEGQDLENIKFETFQLSIKNFKTIYIAIATSGVITEEHTEELSDSINNLAEIILRDRTYLSDEERLNKLIFKEIIEA
;
A
#
# COMPACT_ATOMS: atom_id res chain seq x y z
N MET A 1 71.24 80.63 9.76
CA MET A 1 70.64 80.43 11.10
C MET A 1 69.46 81.38 11.23
N LYS A 2 68.27 81.07 11.73
CA LYS A 2 67.59 79.83 12.14
C LYS A 2 66.10 80.26 12.08
N LYS A 3 65.29 79.63 11.22
CA LYS A 3 63.85 79.99 11.10
C LYS A 3 63.18 79.75 12.46
N MET A 4 62.30 80.68 12.83
CA MET A 4 61.55 80.75 14.09
C MET A 4 60.97 79.39 14.51
N PRO A 5 60.99 79.03 15.80
CA PRO A 5 60.10 77.99 16.30
C PRO A 5 58.66 78.56 16.27
N ALA A 6 57.75 77.81 15.66
CA ALA A 6 56.33 78.14 15.67
C ALA A 6 55.81 78.20 17.12
N ASP A 7 54.97 79.19 17.40
CA ASP A 7 54.33 79.41 18.70
C ASP A 7 53.26 78.34 18.96
N ASN A 8 53.69 77.23 19.57
CA ASN A 8 52.89 76.01 19.83
C ASN A 8 51.86 76.14 20.97
N ASN A 9 51.64 77.35 21.52
CA ASN A 9 50.88 77.52 22.78
C ASN A 9 49.36 77.66 22.56
N LYS A 10 48.90 78.08 21.37
CA LYS A 10 47.47 78.09 21.01
C LYS A 10 46.96 76.69 20.66
N ASP A 11 47.78 75.89 19.97
CA ASP A 11 47.44 74.50 19.63
C ASP A 11 47.21 73.67 20.89
N ASN A 12 48.07 73.82 21.92
CA ASN A 12 47.89 73.11 23.20
C ASN A 12 46.57 73.43 23.93
N ARG A 13 46.02 74.65 23.80
CA ARG A 13 44.75 75.02 24.46
C ARG A 13 43.53 74.50 23.71
N PHE A 14 43.60 74.46 22.39
CA PHE A 14 42.57 73.83 21.56
C PHE A 14 42.57 72.32 21.73
N GLU A 15 43.74 71.69 21.85
CA GLU A 15 43.85 70.27 22.16
C GLU A 15 43.29 69.95 23.55
N LEU A 16 43.62 70.75 24.57
CA LEU A 16 43.07 70.59 25.91
C LEU A 16 41.54 70.75 25.95
N LEU A 17 40.99 71.72 25.22
CA LEU A 17 39.54 71.92 25.13
C LEU A 17 38.85 70.77 24.38
N ARG A 18 39.47 70.27 23.30
CA ARG A 18 38.98 69.09 22.57
C ARG A 18 38.97 67.85 23.48
N ASP A 19 40.01 67.66 24.27
CA ASP A 19 40.10 66.51 25.16
C ASP A 19 39.10 66.60 26.32
N LEU A 20 38.84 67.81 26.86
CA LEU A 20 37.80 68.03 27.87
C LEU A 20 36.38 67.85 27.33
N LEU A 21 36.09 68.35 26.12
CA LEU A 21 34.76 68.24 25.51
C LEU A 21 34.42 66.80 25.08
N LEU A 22 35.43 65.98 24.77
CA LEU A 22 35.25 64.60 24.30
C LEU A 22 35.47 63.55 25.40
N ALA A 23 35.76 63.95 26.64
CA ALA A 23 36.06 63.03 27.73
C ALA A 23 34.89 62.07 28.01
N ASP A 24 33.68 62.61 28.19
CA ASP A 24 32.46 61.83 28.47
C ASP A 24 32.08 60.90 27.30
N ASP A 25 32.31 61.35 26.06
CA ASP A 25 32.01 60.56 24.86
C ASP A 25 33.00 59.40 24.69
N ARG A 26 34.28 59.60 25.03
CA ARG A 26 35.28 58.53 25.06
C ARG A 26 34.98 57.51 26.14
N GLU A 27 34.64 57.95 27.34
CA GLU A 27 34.26 57.05 28.44
C GLU A 27 33.05 56.18 28.08
N LYS A 28 32.01 56.78 27.48
CA LYS A 28 30.86 56.03 26.96
C LYS A 28 31.26 55.05 25.86
N PHE A 29 32.07 55.48 24.90
CA PHE A 29 32.52 54.62 23.80
C PHE A 29 33.36 53.44 24.30
N ASP A 30 34.22 53.67 25.28
CA ASP A 30 35.05 52.63 25.91
C ASP A 30 34.16 51.63 26.65
N SER A 31 33.18 52.10 27.43
CA SER A 31 32.23 51.22 28.13
C SER A 31 31.39 50.34 27.19
N LEU A 32 30.91 50.91 26.07
CA LEU A 32 30.17 50.17 25.04
C LEU A 32 31.08 49.16 24.32
N SER A 33 32.32 49.55 24.04
CA SER A 33 33.31 48.66 23.43
C SER A 33 33.63 47.48 24.36
N GLU A 34 33.79 47.73 25.66
CA GLU A 34 33.98 46.68 26.67
C GLU A 34 32.78 45.73 26.76
N GLU A 35 31.55 46.25 26.74
CA GLU A 35 30.33 45.44 26.76
C GLU A 35 30.22 44.54 25.51
N ILE A 36 30.49 45.09 24.32
CA ILE A 36 30.47 44.33 23.06
C ILE A 36 31.54 43.22 23.08
N ILE A 37 32.76 43.55 23.52
CA ILE A 37 33.86 42.58 23.64
C ILE A 37 33.48 41.48 24.65
N LEU A 38 32.87 41.84 25.78
CA LEU A 38 32.41 40.88 26.79
C LEU A 38 31.33 39.95 26.22
N ARG A 39 30.35 40.49 25.50
CA ARG A 39 29.29 39.73 24.83
C ARG A 39 29.85 38.78 23.78
N GLU A 40 30.80 39.22 22.97
CA GLU A 40 31.45 38.37 21.95
C GLU A 40 32.27 37.24 22.61
N LYS A 41 33.01 37.55 23.68
CA LYS A 41 33.75 36.55 24.47
C LYS A 41 32.81 35.54 25.12
N LEU A 42 31.68 35.99 25.67
CA LEU A 42 30.67 35.11 26.26
C LEU A 42 30.02 34.23 25.20
N SER A 43 29.64 34.80 24.06
CA SER A 43 29.06 34.06 22.93
C SER A 43 30.00 32.96 22.43
N LYS A 44 31.29 33.25 22.23
CA LYS A 44 32.29 32.24 21.82
C LYS A 44 32.47 31.10 22.81
N ARG A 45 32.24 31.34 24.10
CA ARG A 45 32.33 30.32 25.16
C ARG A 45 31.05 29.53 25.33
N VAL A 46 29.89 30.17 25.14
CA VAL A 46 28.57 29.58 25.37
C VAL A 46 28.05 28.83 24.14
N ALA A 47 28.34 29.31 22.92
CA ALA A 47 27.93 28.68 21.68
C ALA A 47 28.25 27.16 21.62
N PRO A 48 29.49 26.70 21.89
CA PRO A 48 29.78 25.26 21.84
C PRO A 48 29.00 24.45 22.89
N LEU A 49 28.69 25.03 24.05
CA LEU A 49 27.89 24.36 25.10
C LEU A 49 26.41 24.24 24.68
N VAL A 50 25.88 25.25 24.00
CA VAL A 50 24.53 25.22 23.43
C VAL A 50 24.46 24.20 22.30
N ASP A 51 25.46 24.16 21.41
CA ASP A 51 25.54 23.20 20.32
C ASP A 51 25.65 21.76 20.84
N GLU A 52 26.46 21.54 21.88
CA GLU A 52 26.56 20.26 22.58
C GLU A 52 25.21 19.88 23.18
N LYS A 53 24.50 20.82 23.84
CA LYS A 53 23.20 20.54 24.43
C LYS A 53 22.12 20.26 23.38
N ILE A 54 22.11 20.96 22.25
CA ILE A 54 21.20 20.70 21.13
C ILE A 54 21.49 19.31 20.55
N THR A 55 22.77 18.94 20.42
CA THR A 55 23.18 17.62 19.91
C THR A 55 22.76 16.51 20.87
N ASP A 56 22.95 16.70 22.18
CA ASP A 56 22.47 15.80 23.23
C ASP A 56 20.94 15.63 23.17
N LEU A 57 20.19 16.73 23.11
CA LEU A 57 18.73 16.70 22.99
C LEU A 57 18.27 15.98 21.71
N ARG A 58 18.96 16.18 20.58
CA ARG A 58 18.65 15.48 19.33
C ARG A 58 18.89 13.98 19.46
N ASN A 59 20.00 13.58 20.05
CA ASN A 59 20.38 12.17 20.20
C ASN A 59 19.50 11.44 21.23
N ASN A 60 19.07 12.15 22.28
CA ASN A 60 18.27 11.61 23.38
C ASN A 60 16.78 11.98 23.31
N PHE A 61 16.32 12.58 22.21
CA PHE A 61 14.98 13.14 22.08
C PHE A 61 13.88 12.15 22.46
N SER A 62 13.95 10.93 21.93
CA SER A 62 12.96 9.89 22.20
C SER A 62 12.94 9.45 23.67
N ARG A 63 14.09 9.47 24.36
CA ARG A 63 14.18 9.15 25.79
C ARG A 63 13.63 10.28 26.64
N ASP A 64 14.01 11.51 26.32
CA ASP A 64 13.73 12.68 27.17
C ASP A 64 12.31 13.22 26.97
N PHE A 65 11.72 13.04 25.78
CA PHE A 65 10.38 13.55 25.43
C PHE A 65 9.38 12.46 25.03
N GLY A 66 9.78 11.18 24.98
CA GLY A 66 8.93 10.10 24.49
C GLY A 66 7.57 10.00 25.20
N ASP A 67 7.56 10.12 26.54
CA ASP A 67 6.32 10.09 27.32
C ASP A 67 5.44 11.32 27.04
N THR A 68 6.05 12.50 26.90
CA THR A 68 5.33 13.74 26.59
C THR A 68 4.72 13.69 25.19
N ILE A 69 5.46 13.18 24.21
CA ILE A 69 4.99 12.98 22.84
C ILE A 69 3.85 11.96 22.83
N THR A 70 4.01 10.84 23.52
CA THR A 70 2.98 9.79 23.60
C THR A 70 1.69 10.34 24.19
N GLU A 71 1.77 11.10 25.29
CA GLU A 71 0.61 11.73 25.90
C GLU A 71 -0.02 12.78 24.98
N THR A 72 0.80 13.59 24.31
CA THR A 72 0.33 14.58 23.34
C THR A 72 -0.40 13.91 22.18
N ILE A 73 0.10 12.80 21.65
CA ILE A 73 -0.55 12.01 20.59
C ILE A 73 -1.88 11.45 21.09
N LYS A 74 -1.95 10.89 22.31
CA LYS A 74 -3.22 10.40 22.88
C LYS A 74 -4.27 11.50 22.99
N VAL A 75 -3.87 12.67 23.48
CA VAL A 75 -4.75 13.85 23.57
C VAL A 75 -5.19 14.28 22.18
N GLN A 76 -4.27 14.40 21.22
CA GLN A 76 -4.57 14.75 19.83
C GLN A 76 -5.55 13.77 19.16
N ILE A 77 -5.38 12.45 19.36
CA ILE A 77 -6.31 11.44 18.85
C ILE A 77 -7.70 11.59 19.47
N ARG A 78 -7.77 11.87 20.78
CA ARG A 78 -9.04 12.06 21.49
C ARG A 78 -9.75 13.35 21.05
N ASP A 79 -8.98 14.42 20.83
CA ASP A 79 -9.52 15.75 20.55
C ASP A 79 -9.79 15.94 19.04
N SER A 80 -9.11 15.16 18.18
CA SER A 80 -9.25 15.19 16.70
C SER A 80 -9.82 13.89 16.16
N GLN A 81 -10.82 13.33 16.85
CA GLN A 81 -11.42 12.03 16.49
C GLN A 81 -11.90 11.99 15.04
N ASP A 82 -12.54 13.06 14.56
CA ASP A 82 -13.11 13.09 13.20
C ASP A 82 -12.02 12.99 12.12
N GLU A 83 -10.91 13.73 12.27
CA GLU A 83 -9.78 13.67 11.32
C GLU A 83 -9.10 12.31 11.34
N VAL A 84 -8.91 11.73 12.52
CA VAL A 84 -8.35 10.38 12.68
C VAL A 84 -9.29 9.34 12.06
N VAL A 85 -10.61 9.47 12.28
CA VAL A 85 -11.61 8.59 11.70
C VAL A 85 -11.62 8.72 10.18
N GLU A 86 -11.57 9.93 9.62
CA GLU A 86 -11.54 10.17 8.17
C GLU A 86 -10.30 9.53 7.53
N ALA A 87 -9.13 9.67 8.15
CA ALA A 87 -7.89 9.05 7.68
C ALA A 87 -7.94 7.51 7.76
N LEU A 88 -8.58 6.95 8.80
CA LEU A 88 -8.66 5.51 9.00
C LEU A 88 -9.82 4.86 8.23
N TYR A 89 -10.86 5.61 7.86
CA TYR A 89 -12.09 5.07 7.27
C TYR A 89 -11.84 4.20 6.02
N PRO A 90 -10.99 4.59 5.05
CA PRO A 90 -10.71 3.74 3.89
C PRO A 90 -10.03 2.42 4.27
N ILE A 91 -9.12 2.45 5.25
CA ILE A 91 -8.39 1.28 5.72
C ILE A 91 -9.36 0.34 6.47
N MET A 92 -10.16 0.90 7.37
CA MET A 92 -11.19 0.18 8.10
C MET A 92 -12.23 -0.43 7.14
N GLY A 93 -12.68 0.30 6.13
CA GLY A 93 -13.61 -0.18 5.11
C GLY A 93 -13.07 -1.38 4.34
N LYS A 94 -11.80 -1.33 3.89
CA LYS A 94 -11.12 -2.48 3.27
C LYS A 94 -11.04 -3.68 4.21
N MET A 95 -10.66 -3.46 5.47
CA MET A 95 -10.57 -4.53 6.47
C MET A 95 -11.92 -5.17 6.78
N VAL A 96 -12.96 -4.35 6.97
CA VAL A 96 -14.34 -4.82 7.21
C VAL A 96 -14.83 -5.63 6.01
N LYS A 97 -14.64 -5.12 4.79
CA LYS A 97 -14.98 -5.85 3.55
C LYS A 97 -14.29 -7.22 3.51
N LYS A 98 -12.98 -7.26 3.77
CA LYS A 98 -12.20 -8.50 3.80
C LYS A 98 -12.73 -9.49 4.85
N PHE A 99 -13.04 -9.01 6.05
CA PHE A 99 -13.55 -9.85 7.12
C PHE A 99 -14.94 -10.42 6.80
N ILE A 100 -15.83 -9.58 6.26
CA ILE A 100 -17.17 -10.01 5.86
C ILE A 100 -17.09 -11.07 4.76
N VAL A 101 -16.29 -10.85 3.70
CA VAL A 101 -16.11 -11.84 2.63
C VAL A 101 -15.60 -13.17 3.21
N ALA A 102 -14.60 -13.13 4.09
CA ALA A 102 -14.04 -14.34 4.69
C ALA A 102 -15.06 -15.10 5.56
N GLU A 103 -15.87 -14.40 6.36
CA GLU A 103 -16.88 -15.05 7.20
C GLU A 103 -18.08 -15.56 6.40
N ILE A 104 -18.50 -14.84 5.35
CA ILE A 104 -19.56 -15.32 4.45
C ILE A 104 -19.09 -16.55 3.69
N THR A 105 -17.87 -16.57 3.14
CA THR A 105 -17.31 -17.78 2.49
C THR A 105 -17.38 -18.99 3.42
N LYS A 106 -16.91 -18.87 4.67
CA LYS A 106 -16.96 -19.96 5.66
C LYS A 106 -18.39 -20.42 5.96
N LEU A 107 -19.32 -19.46 6.10
CA LEU A 107 -20.73 -19.76 6.33
C LEU A 107 -21.33 -20.52 5.14
N SER A 108 -21.09 -20.06 3.92
CA SER A 108 -21.54 -20.72 2.68
C SER A 108 -21.00 -22.14 2.58
N ASP A 109 -19.71 -22.34 2.80
CA ASP A 109 -19.08 -23.68 2.77
C ASP A 109 -19.70 -24.61 3.83
N SER A 110 -19.97 -24.10 5.03
CA SER A 110 -20.58 -24.86 6.12
C SER A 110 -22.04 -25.25 5.82
N ILE A 111 -22.79 -24.34 5.18
CA ILE A 111 -24.17 -24.60 4.73
C ILE A 111 -24.15 -25.68 3.65
N ASN A 112 -23.32 -25.53 2.61
CA ASN A 112 -23.22 -26.47 1.50
C ASN A 112 -22.87 -27.88 2.00
N LYS A 113 -21.90 -28.01 2.90
CA LYS A 113 -21.55 -29.27 3.53
C LYS A 113 -22.71 -29.88 4.32
N THR A 114 -23.40 -29.07 5.13
CA THR A 114 -24.54 -29.55 5.95
C THR A 114 -25.73 -29.97 5.09
N ILE A 115 -25.98 -29.28 3.98
CA ILE A 115 -27.03 -29.63 3.01
C ILE A 115 -26.69 -30.95 2.33
N LYS A 116 -25.47 -31.09 1.78
CA LYS A 116 -24.98 -32.32 1.14
C LYS A 116 -25.03 -33.54 2.10
N GLU A 117 -24.72 -33.35 3.38
CA GLU A 117 -24.64 -34.44 4.37
C GLU A 117 -25.97 -34.79 5.06
N LYS A 118 -26.88 -33.83 5.29
CA LYS A 118 -28.05 -34.03 6.18
C LYS A 118 -29.41 -33.96 5.53
N PHE A 119 -29.51 -33.50 4.27
CA PHE A 119 -30.78 -33.38 3.57
C PHE A 119 -30.77 -34.25 2.31
N SER A 120 -31.58 -35.32 2.29
CA SER A 120 -31.86 -36.05 1.06
C SER A 120 -32.49 -35.08 0.04
N ILE A 121 -32.01 -35.09 -1.20
CA ILE A 121 -32.52 -34.29 -2.33
C ILE A 121 -34.06 -34.34 -2.41
N GLN A 122 -34.66 -35.49 -2.04
CA GLN A 122 -36.11 -35.69 -1.98
C GLN A 122 -36.82 -34.79 -0.94
N GLN A 123 -36.19 -34.49 0.20
CA GLN A 123 -36.74 -33.63 1.24
C GLN A 123 -36.62 -32.14 0.90
N ILE A 124 -35.56 -31.74 0.19
CA ILE A 124 -35.38 -30.38 -0.32
C ILE A 124 -36.43 -30.09 -1.39
N LEU A 125 -36.60 -30.98 -2.38
CA LEU A 125 -37.67 -30.86 -3.38
C LEU A 125 -39.06 -30.77 -2.72
N LYS A 126 -39.34 -31.63 -1.73
CA LYS A 126 -40.64 -31.63 -1.04
C LYS A 126 -40.92 -30.34 -0.27
N ARG A 127 -39.89 -29.64 0.20
CA ARG A 127 -39.99 -28.30 0.83
C ARG A 127 -40.11 -27.19 -0.22
N PHE A 128 -39.36 -27.29 -1.33
CA PHE A 128 -39.41 -26.32 -2.44
C PHE A 128 -40.79 -26.30 -3.13
N PHE A 129 -41.45 -27.45 -3.26
CA PHE A 129 -42.80 -27.58 -3.82
C PHE A 129 -43.93 -27.27 -2.82
N LYS A 130 -43.64 -27.19 -1.51
CA LYS A 130 -44.62 -26.87 -0.46
C LYS A 130 -44.24 -25.63 0.33
N GLY A 131 -44.23 -24.47 -0.33
CA GLY A 131 -44.52 -23.20 0.31
C GLY A 131 -43.38 -22.52 1.08
N LYS A 132 -43.20 -21.24 0.73
CA LYS A 132 -42.27 -20.24 1.27
C LYS A 132 -40.79 -20.48 0.98
N ARG A 133 -40.36 -19.83 -0.11
CA ARG A 133 -38.97 -19.38 -0.27
C ARG A 133 -38.60 -18.61 0.99
N ASN A 134 -37.75 -19.18 1.83
CA ASN A 134 -37.14 -18.42 2.92
C ASN A 134 -36.08 -17.52 2.27
N ASP A 135 -36.34 -16.22 2.25
CA ASP A 135 -35.48 -15.17 1.68
C ASP A 135 -34.07 -15.10 2.31
N ALA A 136 -33.77 -15.88 3.34
CA ALA A 136 -32.46 -15.91 3.98
C ALA A 136 -31.32 -16.38 3.04
N GLY A 137 -31.63 -17.17 2.01
CA GLY A 137 -30.66 -17.54 0.97
C GLY A 137 -30.44 -16.44 -0.08
N ILE A 138 -31.46 -15.62 -0.34
CA ILE A 138 -31.48 -14.62 -1.43
C ILE A 138 -30.83 -13.29 -0.99
N VAL A 139 -30.77 -13.01 0.32
CA VAL A 139 -30.23 -11.74 0.83
C VAL A 139 -28.70 -11.73 0.96
N LEU A 140 -28.04 -12.90 1.02
CA LEU A 140 -26.57 -12.99 1.09
C LEU A 140 -25.89 -12.89 -0.30
N GLU A 141 -26.56 -13.33 -1.37
CA GLU A 141 -26.06 -13.24 -2.75
C GLU A 141 -25.90 -11.80 -3.24
N GLY A 142 -26.75 -10.87 -2.76
CA GLY A 142 -26.80 -9.51 -3.29
C GLY A 142 -25.65 -8.58 -2.86
N VAL A 143 -24.78 -8.97 -1.92
CA VAL A 143 -23.76 -8.05 -1.35
C VAL A 143 -22.33 -8.37 -1.80
N PHE A 144 -22.04 -9.60 -2.25
CA PHE A 144 -20.71 -10.00 -2.73
C PHE A 144 -20.79 -11.08 -3.83
N GLU A 145 -21.40 -10.73 -4.95
CA GLU A 145 -21.46 -11.56 -6.16
C GLU A 145 -20.07 -12.11 -6.52
N PHE A 146 -20.00 -13.42 -6.80
CA PHE A 146 -18.82 -14.03 -7.38
C PHE A 146 -18.66 -13.54 -8.82
N VAL A 147 -17.49 -12.99 -9.12
CA VAL A 147 -17.22 -12.40 -10.44
C VAL A 147 -15.91 -12.93 -10.97
N ILE A 148 -15.92 -13.35 -12.23
CA ILE A 148 -14.72 -13.55 -13.04
C ILE A 148 -14.36 -12.21 -13.67
N GLU A 149 -13.25 -11.64 -13.22
CA GLU A 149 -12.78 -10.33 -13.65
C GLU A 149 -11.90 -10.46 -14.89
N GLU A 150 -10.97 -11.43 -14.87
CA GLU A 150 -10.01 -11.65 -15.94
C GLU A 150 -9.77 -13.15 -16.17
N VAL A 151 -9.51 -13.53 -17.42
CA VAL A 151 -9.01 -14.85 -17.81
C VAL A 151 -7.86 -14.66 -18.77
N PHE A 152 -6.74 -15.35 -18.55
CA PHE A 152 -5.57 -15.33 -19.43
C PHE A 152 -5.19 -16.76 -19.81
N ILE A 153 -5.01 -17.00 -21.11
CA ILE A 153 -4.42 -18.23 -21.66
C ILE A 153 -3.00 -17.90 -22.06
N ILE A 154 -2.03 -18.51 -21.38
CA ILE A 154 -0.62 -18.17 -21.53
C ILE A 154 0.17 -19.43 -21.90
N GLU A 155 1.04 -19.31 -22.88
CA GLU A 155 1.96 -20.39 -23.26
C GLU A 155 2.98 -20.66 -22.16
N LYS A 156 3.12 -21.93 -21.76
CA LYS A 156 3.93 -22.31 -20.60
C LYS A 156 5.43 -22.06 -20.79
N GLU A 157 5.93 -22.25 -22.01
CA GLU A 157 7.37 -22.11 -22.32
C GLU A 157 7.78 -20.67 -22.60
N SER A 158 6.95 -19.92 -23.33
CA SER A 158 7.28 -18.58 -23.79
C SER A 158 6.77 -17.46 -22.86
N GLY A 159 5.74 -17.73 -22.06
CA GLY A 159 5.05 -16.71 -21.27
C GLY A 159 4.18 -15.76 -22.12
N LEU A 160 4.01 -16.07 -23.41
CA LEU A 160 3.22 -15.26 -24.33
C LEU A 160 1.73 -15.46 -24.08
N LEU A 161 1.00 -14.35 -24.08
CA LEU A 161 -0.45 -14.35 -24.02
C LEU A 161 -1.03 -14.83 -25.37
N SER A 162 -1.82 -15.91 -25.35
CA SER A 162 -2.50 -16.42 -26.54
C SER A 162 -3.93 -15.89 -26.66
N GLY A 163 -4.58 -15.60 -25.54
CA GLY A 163 -5.95 -15.12 -25.51
C GLY A 163 -6.37 -14.72 -24.11
N ASN A 164 -7.39 -13.86 -24.02
CA ASN A 164 -7.86 -13.34 -22.75
C ASN A 164 -9.36 -12.99 -22.77
N TYR A 165 -9.92 -12.89 -21.58
CA TYR A 165 -11.18 -12.20 -21.32
C TYR A 165 -10.94 -11.15 -20.22
N SER A 166 -11.62 -10.01 -20.33
CA SER A 166 -11.67 -8.98 -19.30
C SER A 166 -13.10 -8.48 -19.17
N ARG A 167 -13.60 -8.39 -17.93
CA ARG A 167 -14.89 -7.75 -17.63
C ARG A 167 -14.84 -6.24 -17.84
N GLY A 168 -13.64 -5.64 -17.75
CA GLY A 168 -13.39 -4.20 -17.89
C GLY A 168 -12.33 -3.88 -18.93
N SER A 169 -11.56 -2.83 -18.69
CA SER A 169 -10.39 -2.50 -19.51
C SER A 169 -9.10 -2.81 -18.74
N VAL A 170 -8.40 -3.87 -19.14
CA VAL A 170 -7.00 -4.08 -18.73
C VAL A 170 -6.10 -3.17 -19.53
N VAL A 171 -5.23 -2.44 -18.84
CA VAL A 171 -4.33 -1.44 -19.44
C VAL A 171 -3.24 -2.09 -20.30
N ASP A 172 -2.71 -3.24 -19.88
CA ASP A 172 -1.65 -3.94 -20.62
C ASP A 172 -1.64 -5.45 -20.30
N LYS A 173 -2.19 -6.25 -21.21
CA LYS A 173 -2.39 -7.70 -21.01
C LYS A 173 -1.10 -8.50 -21.20
N ASP A 174 -0.23 -8.05 -22.11
CA ASP A 174 1.07 -8.67 -22.38
C ASP A 174 2.03 -8.46 -21.20
N MET A 175 1.98 -7.28 -20.58
CA MET A 175 2.72 -7.04 -19.34
C MET A 175 2.23 -7.96 -18.21
N ILE A 176 0.93 -8.16 -18.08
CA ILE A 176 0.37 -9.06 -17.06
C ILE A 176 0.81 -10.50 -17.32
N SER A 177 0.80 -11.00 -18.56
CA SER A 177 1.26 -12.35 -18.85
C SER A 177 2.73 -12.54 -18.46
N GLY A 178 3.60 -11.58 -18.81
CA GLY A 178 5.00 -11.59 -18.41
C GLY A 178 5.20 -11.57 -16.89
N MET A 179 4.43 -10.75 -16.17
CA MET A 179 4.45 -10.71 -14.72
C MET A 179 4.01 -12.05 -14.10
N LEU A 180 2.94 -12.65 -14.61
CA LEU A 180 2.42 -13.94 -14.14
C LEU A 180 3.44 -15.06 -14.35
N THR A 181 4.07 -15.10 -15.53
CA THR A 181 5.14 -16.06 -15.82
C THR A 181 6.31 -15.86 -14.85
N ALA A 182 6.75 -14.61 -14.63
CA ALA A 182 7.85 -14.32 -13.73
C ALA A 182 7.56 -14.71 -12.28
N ILE A 183 6.37 -14.39 -11.76
CA ILE A 183 5.95 -14.78 -10.40
C ILE A 183 5.91 -16.30 -10.26
N LYS A 184 5.35 -16.99 -11.25
CA LYS A 184 5.28 -18.45 -11.29
C LYS A 184 6.68 -19.07 -11.26
N SER A 185 7.55 -18.66 -12.18
CA SER A 185 8.94 -19.15 -12.26
C SER A 185 9.69 -18.87 -10.97
N PHE A 186 9.57 -17.66 -10.41
CA PHE A 186 10.24 -17.31 -9.16
C PHE A 186 9.76 -18.16 -7.98
N ALA A 187 8.46 -18.43 -7.87
CA ALA A 187 7.92 -19.28 -6.83
C ALA A 187 8.40 -20.73 -6.98
N GLU A 188 8.40 -21.27 -8.19
CA GLU A 188 8.86 -22.63 -8.48
C GLU A 188 10.36 -22.79 -8.18
N ASP A 189 11.18 -21.82 -8.59
CA ASP A 189 12.61 -21.80 -8.32
C ASP A 189 12.90 -21.66 -6.82
N ALA A 190 12.21 -20.76 -6.12
CA ALA A 190 12.46 -20.48 -4.70
C ALA A 190 12.08 -21.66 -3.79
N PHE A 191 11.01 -22.39 -4.13
CA PHE A 191 10.47 -23.46 -3.29
C PHE A 191 10.87 -24.86 -3.76
N SER A 192 11.54 -25.00 -4.91
CA SER A 192 12.42 -26.12 -5.33
C SER A 192 12.00 -27.52 -4.85
N LYS A 193 10.72 -27.86 -5.01
CA LYS A 193 10.19 -29.21 -4.78
C LYS A 193 9.58 -29.67 -6.08
N GLU A 194 10.18 -30.71 -6.67
CA GLU A 194 9.71 -31.32 -7.91
C GLU A 194 8.20 -31.62 -7.82
N GLY A 195 7.44 -31.11 -8.79
CA GLY A 195 6.01 -31.36 -8.92
C GLY A 195 5.07 -30.45 -8.12
N GLN A 196 5.54 -29.31 -7.59
CA GLN A 196 4.68 -28.28 -7.02
C GLN A 196 4.61 -27.07 -7.95
N ASP A 197 3.44 -26.83 -8.54
CA ASP A 197 3.17 -25.63 -9.32
C ASP A 197 2.51 -24.55 -8.43
N LEU A 198 2.73 -23.28 -8.77
CA LEU A 198 1.98 -22.18 -8.16
C LEU A 198 0.51 -22.23 -8.62
N GLU A 199 -0.41 -22.45 -7.67
CA GLU A 199 -1.84 -22.59 -7.99
C GLU A 199 -2.69 -21.36 -7.63
N ASN A 200 -2.46 -20.71 -6.48
CA ASN A 200 -3.34 -19.63 -6.02
C ASN A 200 -2.54 -18.48 -5.40
N ILE A 201 -2.85 -17.26 -5.83
CA ILE A 201 -2.35 -16.02 -5.24
C ILE A 201 -3.56 -15.25 -4.70
N LYS A 202 -3.59 -14.99 -3.39
CA LYS A 202 -4.68 -14.24 -2.74
C LYS A 202 -4.23 -12.82 -2.40
N PHE A 203 -5.02 -11.82 -2.83
CA PHE A 203 -4.79 -10.41 -2.54
C PHE A 203 -6.06 -9.74 -2.04
N GLU A 204 -6.11 -9.37 -0.76
CA GLU A 204 -7.29 -8.76 -0.13
C GLU A 204 -8.62 -9.50 -0.40
N THR A 205 -9.46 -9.01 -1.31
CA THR A 205 -10.76 -9.60 -1.74
C THR A 205 -10.72 -10.14 -3.17
N PHE A 206 -9.53 -10.36 -3.70
CA PHE A 206 -9.26 -10.81 -5.05
C PHE A 206 -8.42 -12.08 -4.99
N GLN A 207 -8.73 -13.04 -5.85
CA GLN A 207 -7.97 -14.27 -5.97
C GLN A 207 -7.56 -14.47 -7.42
N LEU A 208 -6.30 -14.79 -7.62
CA LEU A 208 -5.77 -15.22 -8.89
C LEU A 208 -5.46 -16.71 -8.80
N SER A 209 -6.19 -17.51 -9.57
CA SER A 209 -6.06 -18.95 -9.65
C SER A 209 -5.33 -19.32 -10.94
N ILE A 210 -4.30 -20.15 -10.85
CA ILE A 210 -3.45 -20.59 -11.96
C ILE A 210 -3.59 -22.11 -12.09
N LYS A 211 -4.01 -22.57 -13.27
CA LYS A 211 -4.08 -23.99 -13.61
C LYS A 211 -3.09 -24.33 -14.72
N ASN A 212 -2.20 -25.26 -14.41
CA ASN A 212 -1.14 -25.69 -15.32
C ASN A 212 -1.59 -26.86 -16.19
N PHE A 213 -1.38 -26.74 -17.48
CA PHE A 213 -1.58 -27.80 -18.46
C PHE A 213 -0.27 -28.11 -19.18
N LYS A 214 -0.31 -29.04 -20.14
CA LYS A 214 0.89 -29.56 -20.81
C LYS A 214 1.71 -28.48 -21.51
N THR A 215 1.06 -27.56 -22.21
CA THR A 215 1.74 -26.51 -23.02
C THR A 215 1.23 -25.10 -22.74
N ILE A 216 0.19 -24.96 -21.95
CA ILE A 216 -0.40 -23.68 -21.56
C ILE A 216 -0.64 -23.69 -20.05
N TYR A 217 -0.81 -22.52 -19.47
CA TYR A 217 -1.48 -22.38 -18.19
C TYR A 217 -2.58 -21.33 -18.30
N ILE A 218 -3.62 -21.50 -17.50
CA ILE A 218 -4.79 -20.63 -17.47
C ILE A 218 -4.76 -19.88 -16.14
N ALA A 219 -4.72 -18.56 -16.19
CA ALA A 219 -4.78 -17.70 -15.02
C ALA A 219 -6.14 -16.98 -14.98
N ILE A 220 -6.90 -17.17 -13.90
CA ILE A 220 -8.22 -16.58 -13.72
C ILE A 220 -8.23 -15.72 -12.47
N ALA A 221 -8.69 -14.49 -12.63
CA ALA A 221 -8.76 -13.50 -11.59
C ALA A 221 -10.23 -13.33 -11.19
N THR A 222 -10.54 -13.62 -9.92
CA THR A 222 -11.90 -13.60 -9.38
C THR A 222 -12.01 -12.64 -8.20
N SER A 223 -13.20 -12.07 -8.03
CA SER A 223 -13.55 -11.21 -6.90
C SER A 223 -14.87 -11.66 -6.27
N GLY A 224 -15.13 -11.20 -5.04
CA GLY A 224 -16.35 -11.55 -4.31
C GLY A 224 -16.23 -12.80 -3.45
N VAL A 225 -17.37 -13.40 -3.11
CA VAL A 225 -17.44 -14.60 -2.25
C VAL A 225 -17.31 -15.85 -3.12
N ILE A 226 -16.15 -16.48 -3.06
CA ILE A 226 -15.89 -17.77 -3.71
C ILE A 226 -16.35 -18.88 -2.76
N THR A 227 -17.25 -19.75 -3.21
CA THR A 227 -17.70 -20.95 -2.49
C THR A 227 -17.02 -22.20 -3.06
N GLU A 228 -17.11 -23.32 -2.37
CA GLU A 228 -16.65 -24.61 -2.91
C GLU A 228 -17.35 -24.96 -4.24
N GLU A 229 -18.64 -24.68 -4.38
CA GLU A 229 -19.43 -24.91 -5.60
C GLU A 229 -18.91 -24.09 -6.79
N HIS A 230 -18.71 -22.77 -6.61
CA HIS A 230 -18.11 -21.92 -7.65
C HIS A 230 -16.71 -22.41 -8.05
N THR A 231 -15.95 -22.95 -7.09
CA THR A 231 -14.60 -23.47 -7.35
C THR A 231 -14.64 -24.77 -8.17
N GLU A 232 -15.59 -25.67 -7.87
CA GLU A 232 -15.83 -26.90 -8.62
C GLU A 232 -16.27 -26.58 -10.06
N GLU A 233 -17.31 -25.75 -10.23
CA GLU A 233 -17.84 -25.35 -11.55
C GLU A 233 -16.79 -24.65 -12.41
N LEU A 234 -16.03 -23.72 -11.83
CA LEU A 234 -14.95 -23.04 -12.54
C LEU A 234 -13.85 -24.03 -12.93
N SER A 235 -13.48 -24.96 -12.05
CA SER A 235 -12.46 -25.96 -12.35
C SER A 235 -12.87 -26.86 -13.52
N ASP A 236 -14.12 -27.30 -13.57
CA ASP A 236 -14.65 -28.11 -14.67
C ASP A 236 -14.67 -27.32 -15.99
N SER A 237 -15.10 -26.06 -15.94
CA SER A 237 -15.12 -25.16 -17.09
C SER A 237 -13.71 -24.89 -17.65
N ILE A 238 -12.72 -24.67 -16.78
CA ILE A 238 -11.30 -24.53 -17.16
C ILE A 238 -10.79 -25.82 -17.82
N ASN A 239 -11.11 -26.99 -17.25
CA ASN A 239 -10.67 -28.27 -17.80
C ASN A 239 -11.25 -28.52 -19.20
N ASN A 240 -12.54 -28.23 -19.40
CA ASN A 240 -13.20 -28.32 -20.70
C ASN A 240 -12.57 -27.38 -21.73
N LEU A 241 -12.37 -26.11 -21.36
CA LEU A 241 -11.70 -25.12 -22.21
C LEU A 241 -10.30 -25.59 -22.61
N ALA A 242 -9.51 -26.06 -21.65
CA ALA A 242 -8.17 -26.57 -21.91
C ALA A 242 -8.19 -27.79 -22.83
N GLU A 243 -9.14 -28.71 -22.66
CA GLU A 243 -9.29 -29.88 -23.53
C GLU A 243 -9.56 -29.48 -24.99
N ILE A 244 -10.44 -28.49 -25.21
CA ILE A 244 -10.74 -27.96 -26.55
C ILE A 244 -9.47 -27.36 -27.18
N ILE A 245 -8.76 -26.51 -26.45
CA ILE A 245 -7.53 -25.84 -26.92
C ILE A 245 -6.42 -26.86 -27.21
N LEU A 246 -6.24 -27.85 -26.34
CA LEU A 246 -5.19 -28.85 -26.50
C LEU A 246 -5.47 -29.83 -27.64
N ARG A 247 -6.74 -30.06 -27.99
CA ARG A 247 -7.16 -30.85 -29.15
C ARG A 247 -7.00 -30.09 -30.46
N ASP A 248 -7.36 -28.82 -30.49
CA ASP A 248 -7.21 -27.94 -31.66
C ASP A 248 -6.29 -26.76 -31.34
N ARG A 249 -4.98 -26.95 -31.54
CA ARG A 249 -3.99 -25.91 -31.23
C ARG A 249 -4.10 -24.67 -32.12
N THR A 250 -4.91 -24.68 -33.18
CA THR A 250 -5.11 -23.50 -34.02
C THR A 250 -5.74 -22.33 -33.25
N TYR A 251 -6.44 -22.60 -32.14
CA TYR A 251 -6.93 -21.57 -31.23
C TYR A 251 -5.81 -20.69 -30.65
N LEU A 252 -4.61 -21.24 -30.41
CA LEU A 252 -3.50 -20.46 -29.81
C LEU A 252 -2.91 -19.42 -30.77
N SER A 253 -3.16 -19.55 -32.07
CA SER A 253 -2.66 -18.62 -33.09
C SER A 253 -3.71 -17.61 -33.54
N ASP A 254 -4.94 -17.71 -33.06
CA ASP A 254 -6.08 -16.85 -33.40
C ASP A 254 -6.73 -16.33 -32.12
N GLU A 255 -6.22 -15.19 -31.65
CA GLU A 255 -6.65 -14.55 -30.40
C GLU A 255 -8.16 -14.26 -30.41
N GLU A 256 -8.72 -13.78 -31.52
CA GLU A 256 -10.14 -13.41 -31.58
C GLU A 256 -11.05 -14.64 -31.43
N ARG A 257 -10.68 -15.74 -32.11
CA ARG A 257 -11.39 -17.01 -32.00
C ARG A 257 -11.26 -17.61 -30.60
N LEU A 258 -10.08 -17.51 -29.98
CA LEU A 258 -9.85 -17.99 -28.61
C LEU A 258 -10.61 -17.15 -27.59
N ASN A 259 -10.65 -15.83 -27.73
CA ASN A 259 -11.39 -14.94 -26.83
C ASN A 259 -12.89 -15.25 -26.83
N LYS A 260 -13.47 -15.58 -28.00
CA LYS A 260 -14.87 -16.03 -28.11
C LYS A 260 -15.09 -17.38 -27.40
N LEU A 261 -14.14 -18.30 -27.52
CA LEU A 261 -14.20 -19.59 -26.83
C LEU A 261 -14.13 -19.42 -25.31
N ILE A 262 -13.22 -18.57 -24.82
CA ILE A 262 -13.11 -18.24 -23.39
C ILE A 262 -14.44 -17.70 -22.86
N PHE A 263 -15.02 -16.73 -23.56
CA PHE A 263 -16.30 -16.14 -23.15
C PHE A 263 -17.41 -17.19 -23.04
N LYS A 264 -17.54 -18.03 -24.07
CA LYS A 264 -18.57 -19.07 -24.11
C LYS A 264 -18.40 -20.14 -23.02
N GLU A 265 -17.18 -20.61 -22.78
CA GLU A 265 -16.93 -21.76 -21.89
C GLU A 265 -16.69 -21.36 -20.43
N ILE A 266 -16.36 -20.09 -20.13
CA ILE A 266 -16.05 -19.63 -18.77
C ILE A 266 -17.04 -18.60 -18.25
N ILE A 267 -17.60 -17.75 -19.13
CA ILE A 267 -18.44 -16.62 -18.71
C ILE A 267 -19.93 -16.89 -18.93
N GLU A 268 -20.30 -17.63 -20.00
CA GLU A 268 -21.68 -18.04 -20.27
C GLU A 268 -22.05 -19.44 -19.71
N ALA A 269 -21.08 -20.17 -19.14
CA ALA A 269 -21.25 -21.52 -18.59
C ALA A 269 -22.10 -21.53 -17.32
#